data_AF-A0A7Z9L7L3-F1
#
_entry.id   AF-A0A7Z9L7L3-F1
#
_cell.length_a   1.000
_cell.length_b   1.000
_cell.length_c   1.000
_cell.angle_alpha   90.00
_cell.angle_beta   90.00
_cell.angle_gamma   90.00
#
_symmetry.space_group_name_H-M   'P 1'
#
loop_
_entity.id
_entity.type
_entity.pdbx_description
1 polymer ?
#
loop_
_entity_poly.entity_id
_entity_poly.type
_entity_poly.pdbx_seq_one_letter_code
_entity_poly.pdbx_strand_id
1 'polypeptide(L)' 'MLSVRPKVADLSFQLYGRSLHPELFRVYKSRHVSRGGYEATIDITSAGHVISWRYDGITLTEVAASS' A
#
# COMPACT_ATOMS: atom_id res chain seq x y z
N MET A 1 -9.15 -3.26 27.80
CA MET A 1 -9.66 -2.66 26.55
C MET A 1 -8.49 -2.54 25.60
N LEU A 2 -8.48 -3.29 24.49
CA LEU A 2 -7.53 -3.06 23.40
C LEU A 2 -7.84 -1.67 22.84
N SER A 3 -6.94 -0.71 23.04
CA SER A 3 -7.07 0.59 22.40
C SER A 3 -7.00 0.38 20.89
N VAL A 4 -8.12 0.63 20.20
CA VAL A 4 -8.25 0.53 18.74
C VAL A 4 -7.46 1.61 18.01
N ARG A 5 -6.78 2.49 18.75
CA ARG A 5 -5.83 3.47 18.24
C ARG A 5 -4.43 2.94 18.52
N PRO A 6 -3.73 2.42 17.50
CA PRO A 6 -2.29 2.23 17.57
C PRO A 6 -1.65 3.51 18.10
N LYS A 7 -0.58 3.41 18.89
CA LYS A 7 0.19 4.61 19.19
C LYS A 7 0.72 5.13 17.86
N VAL A 8 0.78 6.44 17.67
CA VAL A 8 1.30 7.05 16.43
C VAL A 8 2.72 6.53 16.12
N ALA A 9 3.49 6.17 17.15
CA ALA A 9 4.81 5.57 17.03
C ALA A 9 4.84 4.20 16.32
N ASP A 10 3.70 3.50 16.26
CA ASP A 10 3.58 2.17 15.64
C ASP A 10 3.12 2.25 14.17
N LEU A 11 2.86 3.46 13.65
CA LEU A 11 2.47 3.68 12.26
C LEU A 11 3.71 3.87 11.38
N SER A 12 3.86 3.00 10.38
CA SER A 12 4.85 3.12 9.32
C SER A 12 4.17 3.63 8.04
N PHE A 13 4.71 4.71 7.47
CA PHE A 13 4.35 5.20 6.15
C PHE A 13 5.62 5.32 5.30
N GLN A 14 5.67 4.60 4.18
CA GLN A 14 6.85 4.53 3.33
C GLN A 14 6.47 4.65 1.86
N LEU A 15 7.25 5.41 1.09
CA LEU A 15 7.08 5.57 -0.35
C LEU A 15 8.35 5.08 -1.07
N TYR A 16 8.17 4.15 -2.00
CA TYR A 16 9.24 3.52 -2.75
C TYR A 16 9.16 3.90 -4.23
N GLY A 17 10.32 4.23 -4.82
CA GLY A 17 10.47 4.44 -6.27
C GLY A 17 10.52 3.15 -7.11
N ARG A 18 9.89 2.07 -6.65
CA ARG A 18 9.92 0.74 -7.27
C ARG A 18 8.72 -0.08 -6.84
N SER A 19 8.41 -1.12 -7.62
CA SER A 19 7.48 -2.18 -7.20
C SER A 19 7.99 -2.91 -5.96
N LEU A 20 7.08 -3.25 -5.05
CA LEU A 20 7.32 -4.23 -3.99
C LEU A 20 6.72 -5.58 -4.37
N HIS A 21 7.37 -6.66 -3.95
CA HIS A 21 6.90 -7.99 -4.31
C HIS A 21 5.61 -8.34 -3.53
N PRO A 22 4.55 -8.84 -4.19
CA PRO A 22 3.27 -9.11 -3.53
C PRO A 22 3.36 -10.08 -2.35
N GLU A 23 4.31 -11.01 -2.38
CA GLU A 23 4.50 -12.01 -1.32
C GLU A 23 4.95 -11.44 0.03
N LEU A 24 5.38 -10.17 0.07
CA LEU A 24 5.65 -9.44 1.30
C LEU A 24 4.38 -9.10 2.08
N PHE A 25 3.20 -9.23 1.45
CA PHE A 25 1.94 -8.80 2.01
C PHE A 25 0.90 -9.91 1.95
N ARG A 26 0.19 -10.10 3.07
CA ARG A 26 -1.07 -10.85 3.03
C ARG A 26 -2.19 -9.93 2.55
N VAL A 27 -2.58 -10.07 1.29
CA VAL A 27 -3.64 -9.28 0.66
C VAL A 27 -5.01 -9.91 0.91
N TYR A 28 -5.96 -9.12 1.41
CA TYR A 28 -7.36 -9.52 1.62
C TYR A 28 -8.27 -9.02 0.50
N LYS A 29 -7.95 -7.87 -0.08
CA LYS A 29 -8.71 -7.31 -1.18
C LYS A 29 -7.81 -6.45 -2.06
N SER A 30 -8.00 -6.60 -3.36
CA SER A 30 -7.38 -5.76 -4.38
C SER A 30 -8.43 -4.95 -5.13
N ARG A 31 -8.10 -3.73 -5.49
CA ARG A 31 -8.83 -2.90 -6.45
C ARG A 31 -7.86 -2.29 -7.43
N HIS A 32 -8.19 -2.41 -8.71
CA HIS A 32 -7.45 -1.76 -9.78
C HIS A 32 -8.24 -0.55 -10.31
N VAL A 33 -7.54 0.56 -10.53
CA VAL A 33 -8.08 1.79 -11.09
C VAL A 33 -7.16 2.22 -12.22
N SER A 34 -7.74 2.41 -13.40
CA SER A 34 -7.04 2.97 -14.55
C SER A 34 -7.74 4.25 -14.99
N ARG A 35 -6.97 5.30 -15.25
CA ARG A 35 -7.48 6.60 -15.72
C ARG A 35 -6.44 7.28 -16.63
N GLY A 36 -6.71 7.28 -17.93
CA GLY A 36 -5.75 7.75 -18.92
C GLY A 36 -4.51 6.84 -18.90
N GLY A 37 -3.31 7.43 -18.85
CA GLY A 37 -2.06 6.67 -18.70
C GLY A 37 -1.74 6.23 -17.27
N TYR A 38 -2.56 6.61 -16.29
CA TYR A 38 -2.32 6.30 -14.88
C TYR A 38 -2.99 4.99 -14.50
N GLU A 39 -2.24 4.15 -13.79
CA GLU A 39 -2.75 2.93 -13.17
C GLU A 39 -2.45 2.95 -11.67
N ALA A 40 -3.40 2.44 -10.88
CA ALA A 40 -3.23 2.22 -9.46
C ALA A 40 -3.78 0.85 -9.08
N THR A 41 -2.98 0.07 -8.37
CA THR A 41 -3.43 -1.13 -7.66
C THR A 41 -3.43 -0.82 -6.17
N ILE A 42 -4.59 -0.99 -5.54
CA ILE A 42 -4.82 -0.76 -4.12
C ILE A 42 -5.06 -2.11 -3.46
N ASP A 43 -4.18 -2.50 -2.55
CA ASP A 43 -4.25 -3.76 -1.82
C ASP A 43 -4.46 -3.49 -0.33
N ILE A 44 -5.55 -4.03 0.21
CA ILE A 44 -5.81 -4.05 1.65
C ILE A 44 -5.08 -5.25 2.25
N THR A 45 -4.20 -4.99 3.22
CA THR A 45 -3.34 -5.99 3.85
C THR A 45 -3.76 -6.26 5.29
N SER A 46 -3.08 -7.17 5.98
CA SER A 46 -3.38 -7.49 7.39
C SER A 46 -3.15 -6.32 8.35
N ALA A 47 -2.26 -5.39 7.98
CA ALA A 47 -1.77 -4.33 8.85
C ALA A 47 -2.06 -2.92 8.32
N GLY A 48 -2.70 -2.79 7.14
CA GLY A 48 -2.99 -1.51 6.50
C GLY A 48 -3.21 -1.65 5.01
N HIS A 49 -2.46 -0.92 4.19
CA HIS A 49 -2.58 -0.95 2.73
C HIS A 49 -1.25 -0.81 2.00
N VAL A 50 -1.25 -1.29 0.76
CA VAL A 50 -0.20 -1.07 -0.23
C VAL A 50 -0.86 -0.49 -1.47
N ILE A 51 -0.34 0.63 -1.98
CA ILE A 51 -0.82 1.22 -3.23
C ILE A 51 0.33 1.32 -4.20
N SER A 52 0.21 0.66 -5.35
CA SER A 52 1.19 0.75 -6.44
C SER A 52 0.64 1.59 -7.57
N TRP A 53 1.32 2.69 -7.86
CA TRP A 53 1.04 3.62 -8.94
C TRP A 53 1.96 3.35 -10.11
N ARG A 54 1.43 3.41 -11.33
CA ARG A 54 2.22 3.34 -12.56
C ARG A 54 1.77 4.43 -13.52
N TYR A 55 2.75 5.10 -14.10
CA TYR A 55 2.54 6.09 -15.15
C TYR A 55 3.82 6.26 -15.95
N ASP A 56 3.74 6.15 -17.27
CA ASP A 56 4.87 6.46 -18.17
C ASP A 56 6.20 5.79 -17.80
N GLY A 57 6.14 4.48 -17.50
CA GLY A 57 7.30 3.69 -17.07
C GLY A 57 7.77 3.93 -15.63
N ILE A 58 7.22 4.93 -14.93
CA ILE A 58 7.49 5.20 -13.52
C ILE A 58 6.61 4.31 -12.65
N THR A 59 7.18 3.76 -11.58
CA THR A 59 6.44 3.04 -10.55
C THR A 59 6.70 3.66 -9.18
N LEU A 60 5.63 3.91 -8.44
CA LEU A 60 5.68 4.32 -7.04
C LEU A 60 4.87 3.33 -6.21
N THR A 61 5.41 2.85 -5.09
CA THR A 61 4.67 2.01 -4.15
C THR A 61 4.61 2.68 -2.79
N GLU A 62 3.40 3.00 -2.35
CA GLU A 62 3.08 3.47 -1.02
C GLU A 62 2.76 2.27 -0.11
N VAL A 63 3.28 2.27 1.11
CA VAL A 63 2.92 1.33 2.16
C VAL A 63 2.53 2.13 3.40
N ALA A 64 1.33 1.90 3.90
CA ALA A 64 0.89 2.40 5.21
C ALA A 64 0.47 1.20 6.06
N ALA A 65 1.11 1.02 7.21
CA ALA A 65 0.83 -0.11 8.09
C ALA A 65 1.04 0.24 9.56
N SER A 66 0.36 -0.49 10.45
CA SER A 66 0.62 -0.50 11.90
C SER A 66 1.42 -1.74 12.27
N SER A 67 2.47 -1.58 13.09
CA SER A 67 3.19 -2.70 13.74
C SER A 67 2.55 -3.16 15.04
#